data_AF-A0A2I0JEE0-F1
#
_entry.id   AF-A0A2I0JEE0-F1
#
_cell.length_a   1.000
_cell.length_b   1.000
_cell.length_c   1.000
_cell.angle_alpha   90.00
_cell.angle_beta   90.00
_cell.angle_gamma   90.00
#
_symmetry.space_group_name_H-M   'P 1'
#
loop_
_entity.id
_entity.type
_entity.pdbx_description
1 polymer ?
#
loop_
_entity_poly.entity_id
_entity_poly.type
_entity_poly.pdbx_seq_one_letter_code
_entity_poly.pdbx_strand_id
1 'polypeptide(L)'
;MTCRAFRLLPSRSFRTVDHGGRLQSKPLAHVLNFTQPLMLPALSRLRFPLIRICGIVPRKKKHTITMADRFFPNEMPDFVAEKAAEEEEAAAGDSLGKLLSMPYPLLSERLKRAALDLKETIVLETWGMTGQRVRDFTLYCGTLGTAFLLFRSYQITKNINDLALCSQIIKTCDFASNSSRDVTFICGRAGVCALGAVVAKHADDADSLNYYLNQFQRIKLSRNLPDELLYGRVGYLWACLFLNKHLGENIVPSSSM
;
A
#
# COMPACT_ATOMS: atom_id res chain seq x y z
N MET A 1 46.97 -11.74 -16.44
CA MET A 1 46.67 -10.52 -17.21
C MET A 1 45.17 -10.48 -17.44
N THR A 2 44.34 -9.53 -17.02
CA THR A 2 44.47 -8.23 -16.37
C THR A 2 43.07 -7.87 -15.89
N CYS A 3 42.90 -7.61 -14.59
CA CYS A 3 41.75 -6.85 -14.08
C CYS A 3 41.80 -5.45 -14.72
N ARG A 4 40.69 -4.97 -15.29
CA ARG A 4 40.52 -3.57 -15.65
C ARG A 4 39.36 -2.97 -14.88
N ALA A 5 39.73 -2.01 -14.03
CA ALA A 5 38.90 -1.18 -13.20
C ALA A 5 37.91 -0.34 -14.02
N PHE A 6 36.68 -0.22 -13.53
CA PHE A 6 35.75 0.83 -13.94
C PHE A 6 36.14 2.14 -13.26
N ARG A 7 36.54 3.12 -14.07
CA ARG A 7 36.72 4.53 -13.68
C ARG A 7 35.36 5.19 -13.49
N LEU A 8 35.15 5.77 -12.32
CA LEU A 8 34.15 6.81 -12.07
C LEU A 8 34.61 8.12 -12.73
N LEU A 9 33.71 8.77 -13.47
CA LEU A 9 33.86 10.16 -13.95
C LEU A 9 32.80 11.06 -13.30
N PRO A 10 33.07 12.37 -13.16
CA PRO A 10 32.58 13.17 -12.03
C PRO A 10 31.32 13.98 -12.32
N SER A 11 30.60 14.25 -11.24
CA SER A 11 29.43 15.14 -11.10
C SER A 11 29.76 16.61 -11.42
N ARG A 12 28.90 17.21 -12.25
CA ARG A 12 28.91 18.64 -12.62
C ARG A 12 28.63 19.53 -11.42
N SER A 13 29.47 20.55 -11.23
CA SER A 13 29.33 21.64 -10.26
C SER A 13 28.54 22.80 -10.86
N PHE A 14 27.54 23.28 -10.12
CA PHE A 14 26.90 24.58 -10.33
C PHE A 14 27.72 25.66 -9.60
N ARG A 15 28.07 26.74 -10.31
CA ARG A 15 28.68 27.95 -9.73
C ARG A 15 27.58 28.84 -9.16
N THR A 16 27.73 29.26 -7.92
CA THR A 16 27.26 30.55 -7.42
C THR A 16 28.43 31.20 -6.70
N VAL A 17 28.58 32.50 -6.95
CA VAL A 17 29.65 33.36 -6.47
C VAL A 17 29.25 33.84 -5.08
N ASP A 18 30.14 33.73 -4.10
CA ASP A 18 30.07 34.60 -2.93
C ASP A 18 31.46 34.95 -2.40
N HIS A 19 31.61 36.22 -2.04
CA HIS A 19 32.83 36.87 -1.60
C HIS A 19 33.03 36.73 -0.09
N GLY A 20 34.28 36.44 0.33
CA GLY A 20 34.82 36.89 1.61
C GLY A 20 35.34 35.81 2.57
N GLY A 21 36.62 35.90 2.94
CA GLY A 21 37.05 35.68 4.34
C GLY A 21 37.69 34.34 4.77
N ARG A 22 38.89 34.04 4.27
CA ARG A 22 40.13 33.66 5.02
C ARG A 22 40.14 32.57 6.15
N LEU A 23 40.92 31.49 5.89
CA LEU A 23 41.84 30.66 6.76
C LEU A 23 41.24 29.92 8.00
N GLN A 24 41.52 28.66 8.40
CA GLN A 24 42.74 27.80 8.54
C GLN A 24 42.29 26.34 8.89
N SER A 25 42.73 25.27 8.22
CA SER A 25 43.78 24.24 8.56
C SER A 25 43.58 23.24 9.75
N LYS A 26 43.29 21.96 9.39
CA LYS A 26 43.99 20.68 9.77
C LYS A 26 43.84 20.05 11.21
N PRO A 27 44.20 18.75 11.49
CA PRO A 27 43.26 17.61 11.55
C PRO A 27 43.50 16.57 12.72
N LEU A 28 42.88 15.37 12.61
CA LEU A 28 43.29 14.02 13.09
C LEU A 28 42.84 13.43 14.47
N ALA A 29 42.07 12.32 14.35
CA ALA A 29 42.09 10.98 14.99
C ALA A 29 42.73 10.69 16.38
N HIS A 30 42.05 9.83 17.17
CA HIS A 30 42.59 8.72 18.00
C HIS A 30 41.40 8.04 18.75
N VAL A 31 40.97 6.79 18.49
CA VAL A 31 41.42 5.48 19.03
C VAL A 31 41.82 5.51 20.51
N LEU A 32 41.18 4.69 21.37
CA LEU A 32 41.83 3.89 22.44
C LEU A 32 40.88 2.87 23.10
N ASN A 33 41.33 1.61 23.15
CA ASN A 33 40.89 0.50 24.00
C ASN A 33 41.37 0.71 25.45
N PHE A 34 40.72 0.12 26.46
CA PHE A 34 41.38 -0.31 27.70
C PHE A 34 40.69 -1.49 28.40
N THR A 35 41.52 -2.40 28.89
CA THR A 35 41.28 -3.66 29.62
C THR A 35 41.55 -3.50 31.13
N GLN A 36 40.66 -4.01 32.01
CA GLN A 36 40.80 -4.68 33.36
C GLN A 36 41.83 -4.20 34.45
N PRO A 37 41.86 -4.70 35.73
CA PRO A 37 40.89 -5.30 36.69
C PRO A 37 41.08 -4.84 38.20
N LEU A 38 40.50 -5.60 39.17
CA LEU A 38 40.69 -5.69 40.67
C LEU A 38 39.70 -4.85 41.53
N MET A 39 39.18 -5.25 42.71
CA MET A 39 39.47 -6.31 43.70
C MET A 39 38.24 -6.55 44.63
N LEU A 40 38.13 -7.75 45.23
CA LEU A 40 37.15 -8.15 46.27
C LEU A 40 37.56 -7.69 47.68
N PRO A 41 36.62 -7.72 48.66
CA PRO A 41 36.88 -8.53 49.85
C PRO A 41 35.71 -9.43 50.27
N ALA A 42 36.07 -10.47 51.03
CA ALA A 42 35.23 -11.56 51.51
C ALA A 42 34.62 -11.26 52.89
N LEU A 43 33.37 -11.69 53.13
CA LEU A 43 32.84 -11.94 54.47
C LEU A 43 31.90 -13.18 54.49
N SER A 44 32.41 -14.21 55.15
CA SER A 44 31.75 -15.20 56.03
C SER A 44 30.30 -15.65 55.80
N ARG A 45 30.20 -16.93 55.40
CA ARG A 45 29.29 -18.00 55.88
C ARG A 45 28.15 -17.61 56.83
N LEU A 46 26.92 -17.71 56.33
CA LEU A 46 25.74 -18.10 57.11
C LEU A 46 24.96 -19.18 56.34
N ARG A 47 24.85 -20.36 56.95
CA ARG A 47 24.01 -21.47 56.51
C ARG A 47 22.55 -21.09 56.74
N PHE A 48 21.73 -21.15 55.69
CA PHE A 48 20.27 -21.20 55.81
C PHE A 48 19.72 -22.38 54.99
N PRO A 49 18.66 -23.04 55.46
CA PRO A 49 18.29 -24.40 55.07
C PRO A 49 17.67 -24.47 53.68
N LEU A 50 17.82 -25.65 53.07
CA LEU A 50 17.22 -26.04 51.80
C LEU A 50 15.68 -26.03 51.93
N ILE A 51 15.02 -24.94 51.55
CA ILE A 51 13.56 -24.91 51.39
C ILE A 51 13.24 -25.42 49.99
N ARG A 52 12.72 -26.65 49.94
CA ARG A 52 12.19 -27.30 48.74
C ARG A 52 10.89 -26.59 48.35
N ILE A 53 10.96 -25.52 47.56
CA ILE A 53 9.77 -24.92 46.94
C ILE A 53 9.35 -25.84 45.79
N CYS A 54 8.50 -26.83 46.10
CA CYS A 54 7.69 -27.51 45.09
C CYS A 54 6.56 -26.55 44.70
N GLY A 55 6.91 -25.51 43.94
CA GLY A 55 5.95 -24.64 43.29
C GLY A 55 5.53 -25.30 42.00
N ILE A 56 4.37 -25.94 41.98
CA ILE A 56 3.65 -26.20 40.73
C ILE A 56 3.42 -24.82 40.11
N VAL A 57 4.21 -24.46 39.09
CA VAL A 57 3.89 -23.31 38.26
C VAL A 57 2.55 -23.64 37.61
N PRO A 58 1.44 -22.94 37.93
CA PRO A 58 0.21 -23.17 37.21
C PRO A 58 0.50 -22.86 35.75
N ARG A 59 0.34 -23.86 34.88
CA ARG A 59 0.30 -23.64 33.43
C ARG A 59 -0.68 -22.48 33.23
N LYS A 60 -0.17 -21.32 32.79
CA LYS A 60 -1.02 -20.20 32.36
C LYS A 60 -2.07 -20.82 31.46
N LYS A 61 -3.35 -20.74 31.85
CA LYS A 61 -4.46 -21.13 30.99
C LYS A 61 -4.17 -20.45 29.66
N LYS A 62 -3.98 -21.23 28.58
CA LYS A 62 -3.95 -20.68 27.24
C LYS A 62 -5.23 -19.87 27.14
N HIS A 63 -5.11 -18.54 27.08
CA HIS A 63 -6.26 -17.69 26.85
C HIS A 63 -6.72 -18.05 25.43
N THR A 64 -7.75 -18.88 25.36
CA THR A 64 -8.38 -19.25 24.11
C THR A 64 -9.09 -18.00 23.63
N ILE A 65 -8.44 -17.26 22.73
CA ILE A 65 -9.01 -16.09 22.05
C ILE A 65 -10.34 -16.56 21.47
N THR A 66 -11.44 -16.02 21.99
CA THR A 66 -12.77 -16.30 21.48
C THR A 66 -13.06 -15.34 20.33
N MET A 67 -14.02 -15.65 19.46
CA MET A 67 -14.39 -14.75 18.36
C MET A 67 -14.81 -13.35 18.84
N ALA A 68 -15.23 -13.23 20.11
CA ALA A 68 -15.62 -11.98 20.75
C ALA A 68 -14.45 -11.00 20.96
N ASP A 69 -13.20 -11.45 20.88
CA ASP A 69 -12.02 -10.62 21.19
C ASP A 69 -11.42 -9.92 19.95
N ARG A 70 -12.02 -10.06 18.76
CA ARG A 70 -11.47 -9.56 17.48
C ARG A 70 -12.25 -8.40 16.86
N PHE A 71 -13.26 -7.88 17.54
CA PHE A 71 -14.07 -6.77 17.06
C PHE A 71 -14.36 -5.77 18.18
N PHE A 72 -14.58 -4.50 17.81
CA PHE A 72 -15.12 -3.51 18.74
C PHE A 72 -16.62 -3.76 18.91
N PRO A 73 -17.16 -3.74 20.15
CA PRO A 73 -18.60 -3.84 20.36
C PRO A 73 -19.30 -2.71 19.59
N ASN A 74 -20.38 -3.04 18.88
CA ASN A 74 -21.12 -2.05 18.11
C ASN A 74 -22.02 -1.23 19.04
N GLU A 75 -21.61 0.00 19.33
CA GLU A 75 -22.36 0.98 20.13
C GLU A 75 -23.21 1.92 19.27
N MET A 76 -23.21 1.75 17.94
CA MET A 76 -23.99 2.61 17.04
C MET A 76 -25.49 2.29 17.13
N PRO A 77 -26.37 3.30 17.08
CA PRO A 77 -27.81 3.09 17.12
C PRO A 77 -28.32 2.33 15.90
N ASP A 78 -29.43 1.61 16.06
CA ASP A 78 -30.12 0.96 14.96
C ASP A 78 -30.65 1.98 13.95
N PHE A 79 -30.75 1.56 12.68
CA PHE A 79 -31.16 2.44 11.59
C PHE A 79 -32.59 2.95 11.78
N VAL A 80 -32.75 4.26 11.70
CA VAL A 80 -34.05 4.95 11.62
C VAL A 80 -34.08 5.73 10.32
N ALA A 81 -35.14 5.54 9.52
CA ALA A 81 -35.27 6.22 8.24
C ALA A 81 -35.34 7.74 8.42
N GLU A 82 -34.64 8.47 7.54
CA GLU A 82 -34.69 9.94 7.52
C GLU A 82 -36.14 10.41 7.32
N LYS A 83 -36.70 11.12 8.30
CA LYS A 83 -37.97 11.83 8.12
C LYS A 83 -37.71 13.17 7.41
N ALA A 84 -38.63 13.58 6.55
CA ALA A 84 -38.55 14.87 5.88
C ALA A 84 -38.71 16.00 6.91
N ALA A 85 -37.59 16.62 7.28
CA ALA A 85 -37.47 17.88 8.01
C ALA A 85 -38.44 18.05 9.19
N GLU A 86 -38.11 17.44 10.32
CA GLU A 86 -38.34 18.08 11.62
C GLU A 86 -36.96 18.35 12.20
N GLU A 87 -36.72 19.60 12.60
CA GLU A 87 -35.52 20.01 13.34
C GLU A 87 -35.56 19.32 14.71
N GLU A 88 -35.20 18.04 14.76
CA GLU A 88 -34.90 17.41 16.04
C GLU A 88 -33.56 17.98 16.52
N GLU A 89 -33.62 18.56 17.73
CA GLU A 89 -32.48 19.09 18.46
C GLU A 89 -31.30 18.14 18.30
N ALA A 90 -30.14 18.69 17.90
CA ALA A 90 -28.90 17.96 17.87
C ALA A 90 -28.66 17.37 19.26
N ALA A 91 -29.02 16.10 19.43
CA ALA A 91 -28.79 15.38 20.67
C ALA A 91 -27.33 15.62 21.05
N ALA A 92 -27.10 15.99 22.31
CA ALA A 92 -25.79 16.18 22.90
C ALA A 92 -25.05 14.83 22.93
N GLY A 93 -24.63 14.37 21.76
CA GLY A 93 -23.93 13.12 21.53
C GLY A 93 -22.52 13.39 21.03
N ASP A 94 -21.67 12.39 21.24
CA ASP A 94 -20.28 12.38 20.81
C ASP A 94 -20.13 12.68 19.30
N SER A 95 -18.91 13.00 18.87
CA SER A 95 -18.58 13.35 17.47
C SER A 95 -19.15 12.34 16.45
N LEU A 96 -19.22 11.05 16.81
CA LEU A 96 -19.80 9.98 16.00
C LEU A 96 -21.33 10.09 15.88
N GLY A 97 -22.05 10.33 16.97
CA GLY A 97 -23.51 10.49 16.95
C GLY A 97 -23.94 11.65 16.05
N LYS A 98 -23.22 12.77 16.14
CA LYS A 98 -23.43 13.92 15.24
C LYS A 98 -23.22 13.58 13.78
N LEU A 99 -22.26 12.71 13.44
CA LEU A 99 -22.02 12.26 12.07
C LEU A 99 -23.16 11.37 11.55
N LEU A 100 -23.67 10.48 12.41
CA LEU A 100 -24.75 9.55 12.07
C LEU A 100 -26.11 10.23 11.89
N SER A 101 -26.36 11.33 12.60
CA SER A 101 -27.59 12.13 12.46
C SER A 101 -27.58 13.11 11.28
N MET A 102 -26.48 13.22 10.52
CA MET A 102 -26.41 14.14 9.38
C MET A 102 -27.21 13.62 8.18
N PRO A 103 -27.97 14.49 7.48
CA PRO A 103 -28.62 14.11 6.23
C PRO A 103 -27.60 13.61 5.19
N TYR A 104 -27.99 12.59 4.42
CA TYR A 104 -27.11 11.95 3.43
C TYR A 104 -26.33 12.90 2.51
N PRO A 105 -26.91 13.98 1.93
CA PRO A 105 -26.16 14.88 1.05
C PRO A 105 -24.97 15.54 1.75
N LEU A 106 -25.14 15.97 3.00
CA LEU A 106 -24.08 16.64 3.76
C LEU A 106 -23.04 15.62 4.27
N LEU A 107 -23.50 14.45 4.69
CA LEU A 107 -22.63 13.34 5.11
C LEU A 107 -21.74 12.86 3.96
N SER A 108 -22.32 12.63 2.78
CA SER A 108 -21.58 12.15 1.60
C SER A 108 -20.50 13.13 1.15
N GLU A 109 -20.77 14.44 1.18
CA GLU A 109 -19.77 15.47 0.87
C GLU A 109 -18.67 15.53 1.94
N ARG A 110 -19.00 15.34 3.22
CA ARG A 110 -17.99 15.26 4.29
C ARG A 110 -17.08 14.05 4.14
N LEU A 111 -17.65 12.87 3.86
CA LEU A 111 -16.89 11.64 3.60
C LEU A 111 -16.03 11.75 2.34
N LYS A 112 -16.55 12.40 1.29
CA LYS A 112 -15.81 12.68 0.06
C LYS A 112 -14.59 13.56 0.33
N ARG A 113 -14.71 14.63 1.11
CA ARG A 113 -13.56 15.47 1.50
C ARG A 113 -12.51 14.67 2.26
N ALA A 114 -12.92 13.92 3.29
CA ALA A 114 -12.01 13.08 4.06
C ALA A 114 -11.32 12.00 3.19
N ALA A 115 -12.04 11.43 2.22
CA ALA A 115 -11.46 10.47 1.27
C ALA A 115 -10.42 11.11 0.34
N LEU A 116 -10.62 12.37 -0.09
CA LEU A 116 -9.63 13.10 -0.88
C LEU A 116 -8.37 13.42 -0.06
N ASP A 117 -8.52 13.85 1.19
CA ASP A 117 -7.38 14.10 2.08
C ASP A 117 -6.56 12.83 2.33
N LEU A 118 -7.26 11.70 2.55
CA LEU A 118 -6.62 10.40 2.72
C LEU A 118 -5.93 9.93 1.42
N LYS A 119 -6.55 10.17 0.25
CA LYS A 119 -5.97 9.87 -1.06
C LYS A 119 -4.62 10.58 -1.23
N GLU A 120 -4.55 11.87 -0.94
CA GLU A 120 -3.29 12.64 -1.03
C GLU A 120 -2.20 12.05 -0.12
N THR A 121 -2.56 11.68 1.12
CA THR A 121 -1.64 11.04 2.06
C THR A 121 -1.13 9.70 1.53
N ILE A 122 -2.02 8.84 1.01
CA ILE A 122 -1.65 7.53 0.44
C ILE A 122 -0.72 7.70 -0.76
N VAL A 123 -1.02 8.64 -1.66
CA VAL A 123 -0.19 8.91 -2.84
C VAL A 123 1.20 9.39 -2.43
N LEU A 124 1.28 10.28 -1.44
CA LEU A 124 2.57 10.76 -0.93
C LEU A 124 3.42 9.61 -0.39
N GLU A 125 2.85 8.77 0.47
CA GLU A 125 3.58 7.66 1.11
C GLU A 125 3.96 6.55 0.12
N THR A 126 3.04 6.15 -0.76
CA THR A 126 3.24 4.99 -1.65
C THR A 126 4.00 5.33 -2.93
N TRP A 127 3.89 6.56 -3.43
CA TRP A 127 4.48 6.99 -4.70
C TRP A 127 5.52 8.10 -4.55
N GLY A 128 5.24 9.11 -3.72
CA GLY A 128 6.13 10.25 -3.49
C GLY A 128 7.41 9.87 -2.74
N MET A 129 7.27 9.36 -1.51
CA MET A 129 8.38 9.05 -0.61
C MET A 129 9.23 7.87 -1.06
N THR A 130 8.66 6.95 -1.84
CA THR A 130 9.40 5.81 -2.44
C THR A 130 10.34 6.26 -3.56
N GLY A 131 10.23 7.51 -4.02
CA GLY A 131 10.95 8.05 -5.16
C GLY A 131 10.46 7.43 -6.46
N GLN A 132 9.15 7.18 -6.58
CA GLN A 132 8.50 6.60 -7.77
C GLN A 132 9.03 5.21 -8.15
N ARG A 133 9.51 4.45 -7.15
CA ARG A 133 10.03 3.09 -7.34
C ARG A 133 9.00 2.07 -6.89
N VAL A 134 8.61 1.20 -7.82
CA VAL A 134 7.67 0.09 -7.56
C VAL A 134 8.44 -1.10 -7.00
N ARG A 135 8.17 -1.47 -5.74
CA ARG A 135 8.66 -2.72 -5.12
C ARG A 135 7.66 -3.85 -5.28
N ASP A 136 6.39 -3.54 -5.02
CA ASP A 136 5.25 -4.43 -5.22
C ASP A 136 4.32 -3.77 -6.22
N PHE A 137 4.08 -4.45 -7.34
CA PHE A 137 3.22 -3.97 -8.42
C PHE A 137 1.77 -4.44 -8.27
N THR A 138 1.46 -5.29 -7.30
CA THR A 138 0.13 -5.90 -7.18
C THR A 138 -0.92 -4.88 -6.76
N LEU A 139 -2.19 -5.18 -7.05
CA LEU A 139 -3.30 -4.36 -6.57
C LEU A 139 -3.56 -4.59 -5.07
N TYR A 140 -3.27 -5.80 -4.57
CA TYR A 140 -3.54 -6.21 -3.19
C TYR A 140 -2.76 -5.40 -2.13
N CYS A 141 -1.46 -5.21 -2.35
CA CYS A 141 -0.57 -4.53 -1.39
C CYS A 141 0.39 -3.54 -2.06
N GLY A 142 0.37 -3.46 -3.39
CA GLY A 142 1.34 -2.71 -4.17
C GLY A 142 0.84 -1.37 -4.70
N THR A 143 1.68 -0.75 -5.52
CA THR A 143 1.43 0.57 -6.10
C THR A 143 0.29 0.58 -7.12
N LEU A 144 -0.08 -0.58 -7.69
CA LEU A 144 -1.26 -0.67 -8.55
C LEU A 144 -2.56 -0.44 -7.76
N GLY A 145 -2.58 -0.77 -6.46
CA GLY A 145 -3.69 -0.40 -5.57
C GLY A 145 -3.86 1.11 -5.47
N THR A 146 -2.75 1.85 -5.34
CA THR A 146 -2.74 3.32 -5.39
C THR A 146 -3.23 3.85 -6.75
N ALA A 147 -2.80 3.24 -7.85
CA ALA A 147 -3.30 3.60 -9.18
C ALA A 147 -4.82 3.37 -9.29
N PHE A 148 -5.33 2.26 -8.75
CA PHE A 148 -6.75 1.96 -8.76
C PHE A 148 -7.56 2.95 -7.91
N LEU A 149 -7.02 3.36 -6.76
CA LEU A 149 -7.59 4.44 -5.94
C LEU A 149 -7.67 5.77 -6.70
N LEU A 150 -6.60 6.15 -7.41
CA LEU A 150 -6.58 7.34 -8.26
C LEU A 150 -7.60 7.26 -9.40
N PHE A 151 -7.72 6.10 -10.05
CA PHE A 151 -8.74 5.89 -11.07
C PHE A 151 -10.15 6.02 -10.48
N ARG A 152 -10.39 5.50 -9.28
CA ARG A 152 -11.67 5.66 -8.59
C ARG A 152 -11.95 7.12 -8.24
N SER A 153 -10.95 7.87 -7.78
CA SER A 153 -11.04 9.32 -7.57
C SER A 153 -11.45 10.03 -8.86
N TYR A 154 -10.79 9.75 -9.98
CA TYR A 154 -11.12 10.30 -11.30
C TYR A 154 -12.56 10.00 -11.72
N GLN A 155 -13.06 8.77 -11.50
CA GLN A 155 -14.43 8.42 -11.87
C GLN A 155 -15.47 9.33 -11.21
N ILE A 156 -15.22 9.77 -9.96
CA ILE A 156 -16.10 10.60 -9.16
C ILE A 156 -15.86 12.10 -9.41
N THR A 157 -14.59 12.54 -9.40
CA THR A 157 -14.23 13.97 -9.45
C THR A 157 -13.99 14.49 -10.86
N LYS A 158 -13.76 13.60 -11.83
CA LYS A 158 -13.30 13.91 -13.20
C LYS A 158 -11.97 14.68 -13.24
N ASN A 159 -11.15 14.59 -12.20
CA ASN A 159 -9.84 15.24 -12.16
C ASN A 159 -8.84 14.55 -13.10
N ILE A 160 -8.44 15.25 -14.17
CA ILE A 160 -7.53 14.73 -15.20
C ILE A 160 -6.12 14.46 -14.62
N ASN A 161 -5.69 15.20 -13.58
CA ASN A 161 -4.40 14.97 -12.95
C ASN A 161 -4.33 13.60 -12.26
N ASP A 162 -5.42 13.17 -11.63
CA ASP A 162 -5.51 11.84 -11.02
C ASP A 162 -5.39 10.74 -12.09
N LEU A 163 -5.99 10.96 -13.27
CA LEU A 163 -5.90 10.02 -14.41
C LEU A 163 -4.48 9.95 -15.00
N ALA A 164 -3.82 11.10 -15.14
CA ALA A 164 -2.44 11.17 -15.61
C ALA A 164 -1.47 10.48 -14.64
N LEU A 165 -1.61 10.73 -13.34
CA LEU A 165 -0.81 10.07 -12.31
C LEU A 165 -1.07 8.56 -12.25
N CYS A 166 -2.34 8.16 -12.34
CA CYS A 166 -2.73 6.76 -12.45
C CYS A 166 -2.01 6.07 -13.63
N SER A 167 -2.03 6.70 -14.80
CA SER A 167 -1.35 6.20 -16.00
C SER A 167 0.16 6.05 -15.80
N GLN A 168 0.80 7.01 -15.12
CA GLN A 168 2.22 6.95 -14.80
C GLN A 168 2.55 5.77 -13.87
N ILE A 169 1.77 5.57 -12.82
CA ILE A 169 1.98 4.47 -11.87
C ILE A 169 1.74 3.12 -12.55
N ILE A 170 0.76 3.00 -13.43
CA ILE A 170 0.52 1.76 -14.17
C ILE A 170 1.70 1.43 -15.09
N LYS A 171 2.27 2.42 -15.78
CA LYS A 171 3.46 2.22 -16.63
C LYS A 171 4.65 1.68 -15.84
N THR A 172 4.87 2.15 -14.62
CA THR A 172 5.94 1.61 -13.76
C THR A 172 5.60 0.24 -13.17
N CYS A 173 4.33 -0.02 -12.86
CA CYS A 173 3.87 -1.36 -12.48
C CYS A 173 4.02 -2.37 -13.62
N ASP A 174 3.76 -1.99 -14.88
CA ASP A 174 3.93 -2.86 -16.04
C ASP A 174 5.39 -3.31 -16.17
N PHE A 175 6.33 -2.36 -16.10
CA PHE A 175 7.75 -2.67 -16.10
C PHE A 175 8.15 -3.63 -14.97
N ALA A 176 7.66 -3.39 -13.74
CA ALA A 176 7.93 -4.24 -12.58
C ALA A 176 7.28 -5.64 -12.67
N SER A 177 6.15 -5.76 -13.37
CA SER A 177 5.38 -7.00 -13.50
C SER A 177 5.88 -7.95 -14.59
N ASN A 178 6.84 -7.52 -15.43
CA ASN A 178 7.27 -8.25 -16.63
C ASN A 178 7.77 -9.69 -16.37
N SER A 179 8.33 -9.96 -15.19
CA SER A 179 8.82 -11.29 -14.79
C SER A 179 7.85 -12.04 -13.87
N SER A 180 6.67 -11.48 -13.60
CA SER A 180 5.70 -12.09 -12.70
C SER A 180 5.09 -13.36 -13.29
N ARG A 181 4.85 -14.34 -12.41
CA ARG A 181 4.12 -15.57 -12.73
C ARG A 181 2.63 -15.48 -12.38
N ASP A 182 2.25 -14.49 -11.57
CA ASP A 182 0.89 -14.32 -11.09
C ASP A 182 0.03 -13.69 -12.18
N VAL A 183 -1.15 -14.27 -12.40
CA VAL A 183 -1.99 -13.96 -13.56
C VAL A 183 -3.29 -13.25 -13.22
N THR A 184 -3.63 -13.07 -11.94
CA THR A 184 -4.95 -12.56 -11.54
C THR A 184 -5.06 -11.04 -11.60
N PHE A 185 -6.29 -10.52 -11.45
CA PHE A 185 -6.50 -9.08 -11.31
C PHE A 185 -5.87 -8.49 -10.04
N ILE A 186 -5.97 -9.19 -8.92
CA ILE A 186 -5.62 -8.65 -7.60
C ILE A 186 -4.11 -8.77 -7.33
N CYS A 187 -3.51 -9.92 -7.65
CA CYS A 187 -2.10 -10.20 -7.34
C CYS A 187 -1.21 -10.33 -8.58
N GLY A 188 -1.76 -10.22 -9.78
CA GLY A 188 -1.06 -10.61 -11.00
C GLY A 188 -1.00 -9.56 -12.09
N ARG A 189 -0.37 -9.97 -13.19
CA ARG A 189 -0.16 -9.12 -14.36
C ARG A 189 -1.46 -8.77 -15.08
N ALA A 190 -2.50 -9.59 -14.98
CA ALA A 190 -3.80 -9.25 -15.57
C ALA A 190 -4.39 -7.98 -14.95
N GLY A 191 -4.16 -7.73 -13.66
CA GLY A 191 -4.57 -6.48 -13.00
C GLY A 191 -3.94 -5.24 -13.65
N VAL A 192 -2.62 -5.29 -13.87
CA VAL A 192 -1.86 -4.21 -14.49
C VAL A 192 -2.35 -3.95 -15.91
N CYS A 193 -2.44 -4.99 -16.74
CA CYS A 193 -2.88 -4.84 -18.13
C CYS A 193 -4.35 -4.42 -18.22
N ALA A 194 -5.23 -5.00 -17.40
CA ALA A 194 -6.66 -4.67 -17.43
C ALA A 194 -6.92 -3.22 -17.01
N LEU A 195 -6.31 -2.78 -15.90
CA LEU A 195 -6.44 -1.40 -15.45
C LEU A 195 -5.79 -0.43 -16.43
N GLY A 196 -4.62 -0.77 -16.96
CA GLY A 196 -3.91 0.04 -17.96
C GLY A 196 -4.74 0.28 -19.22
N ALA A 197 -5.39 -0.75 -19.74
CA ALA A 197 -6.26 -0.62 -20.91
C ALA A 197 -7.45 0.30 -20.62
N VAL A 198 -8.13 0.13 -19.48
CA VAL A 198 -9.28 0.98 -19.10
C VAL A 198 -8.86 2.43 -18.91
N VAL A 199 -7.76 2.68 -18.21
CA VAL A 199 -7.23 4.02 -17.98
C VAL A 199 -6.81 4.68 -19.30
N ALA A 200 -6.14 3.93 -20.20
CA ALA A 200 -5.77 4.43 -21.51
C ALA A 200 -6.99 4.81 -22.37
N LYS A 201 -8.08 4.03 -22.32
CA LYS A 201 -9.34 4.40 -22.98
C LYS A 201 -9.91 5.71 -22.43
N HIS A 202 -9.86 5.92 -21.12
CA HIS A 202 -10.32 7.17 -20.51
C HIS A 202 -9.41 8.38 -20.81
N ALA A 203 -8.13 8.12 -21.09
CA ALA A 203 -7.16 9.14 -21.49
C ALA A 203 -7.11 9.40 -23.01
N ASP A 204 -7.95 8.71 -23.80
CA ASP A 204 -7.96 8.72 -25.26
C ASP A 204 -6.58 8.35 -25.88
N ASP A 205 -5.83 7.48 -25.20
CA ASP A 205 -4.52 6.99 -25.63
C ASP A 205 -4.68 5.61 -26.30
N ALA A 206 -4.96 5.61 -27.60
CA ALA A 206 -5.19 4.40 -28.39
C ALA A 206 -3.95 3.47 -28.44
N ASP A 207 -2.75 4.03 -28.45
CA ASP A 207 -1.50 3.26 -28.51
C ASP A 207 -1.29 2.47 -27.21
N SER A 208 -1.44 3.14 -26.06
CA SER A 208 -1.36 2.47 -24.76
C SER A 208 -2.49 1.46 -24.57
N LEU A 209 -3.71 1.77 -25.03
CA LEU A 209 -4.85 0.85 -24.97
C LEU A 209 -4.54 -0.45 -25.71
N ASN A 210 -4.11 -0.35 -26.97
CA ASN A 210 -3.75 -1.51 -27.79
C ASN A 210 -2.58 -2.28 -27.18
N TYR A 211 -1.58 -1.59 -26.66
CA TYR A 211 -0.47 -2.22 -25.94
C TYR A 211 -0.96 -3.08 -24.78
N TYR A 212 -1.76 -2.53 -23.86
CA TYR A 212 -2.22 -3.28 -22.68
C TYR A 212 -3.14 -4.44 -23.04
N LEU A 213 -4.02 -4.29 -24.04
CA LEU A 213 -4.85 -5.39 -24.54
C LEU A 213 -4.01 -6.52 -25.12
N ASN A 214 -3.01 -6.21 -25.94
CA ASN A 214 -2.07 -7.20 -26.48
C ASN A 214 -1.31 -7.91 -25.36
N GLN A 215 -0.86 -7.16 -24.34
CA GLN A 215 -0.16 -7.75 -23.20
C GLN A 215 -1.06 -8.64 -22.35
N PHE A 216 -2.35 -8.30 -22.22
CA PHE A 216 -3.35 -9.10 -21.54
C PHE A 216 -3.60 -10.44 -22.27
N GLN A 217 -3.76 -10.41 -23.60
CA GLN A 217 -3.97 -11.61 -24.42
C GLN A 217 -2.77 -12.58 -24.40
N ARG A 218 -1.56 -12.07 -24.11
CA ARG A 218 -0.34 -12.89 -23.97
C ARG A 218 -0.26 -13.65 -22.65
N ILE A 219 -1.13 -13.35 -21.68
CA ILE A 219 -1.17 -14.06 -20.40
C ILE A 219 -1.65 -15.48 -20.63
N LYS A 220 -0.83 -16.46 -20.27
CA LYS A 220 -1.15 -17.89 -20.39
C LYS A 220 -1.44 -18.48 -19.02
N LEU A 221 -2.62 -19.08 -18.88
CA LEU A 221 -2.99 -19.79 -17.67
C LEU A 221 -2.29 -21.15 -17.60
N SER A 222 -1.59 -21.40 -16.49
CA SER A 222 -1.04 -22.73 -16.20
C SER A 222 -2.17 -23.69 -15.86
N ARG A 223 -2.03 -24.96 -16.28
CA ARG A 223 -3.00 -26.02 -15.95
C ARG A 223 -3.12 -26.27 -14.44
N ASN A 224 -2.09 -25.92 -13.68
CA ASN A 224 -2.00 -26.16 -12.24
C ASN A 224 -2.46 -24.96 -11.40
N LEU A 225 -3.09 -23.95 -12.01
CA LEU A 225 -3.64 -22.81 -11.25
C LEU A 225 -4.81 -23.28 -10.37
N PRO A 226 -4.92 -22.76 -9.13
CA PRO A 226 -6.10 -22.98 -8.31
C PRO A 226 -7.32 -22.27 -8.90
N ASP A 227 -8.50 -22.51 -8.36
CA ASP A 227 -9.76 -21.91 -8.82
C ASP A 227 -10.27 -20.79 -7.90
N GLU A 228 -9.38 -20.12 -7.16
CA GLU A 228 -9.74 -19.01 -6.26
C GLU A 228 -9.41 -17.62 -6.86
N LEU A 229 -9.69 -16.57 -6.09
CA LEU A 229 -9.71 -15.18 -6.58
C LEU A 229 -8.33 -14.50 -6.60
N LEU A 230 -7.44 -14.82 -5.65
CA LEU A 230 -6.17 -14.09 -5.48
C LEU A 230 -5.09 -14.58 -6.44
N TYR A 231 -5.00 -15.88 -6.71
CA TYR A 231 -3.97 -16.51 -7.54
C TYR A 231 -4.52 -17.48 -8.59
N GLY A 232 -5.84 -17.67 -8.63
CA GLY A 232 -6.48 -18.70 -9.42
C GLY A 232 -7.20 -18.21 -10.68
N ARG A 233 -7.88 -19.15 -11.33
CA ARG A 233 -8.62 -18.91 -12.58
C ARG A 233 -9.72 -17.88 -12.42
N VAL A 234 -10.41 -17.88 -11.28
CA VAL A 234 -11.47 -16.90 -10.98
C VAL A 234 -10.90 -15.48 -10.91
N GLY A 235 -9.69 -15.33 -10.36
CA GLY A 235 -8.98 -14.05 -10.35
C GLY A 235 -8.62 -13.51 -11.73
N TYR A 236 -8.31 -14.40 -12.68
CA TYR A 236 -8.08 -14.02 -14.08
C TYR A 236 -9.41 -13.71 -14.80
N LEU A 237 -10.42 -14.57 -14.64
CA LEU A 237 -11.76 -14.38 -15.19
C LEU A 237 -12.35 -13.03 -14.78
N TRP A 238 -12.17 -12.63 -13.52
CA TRP A 238 -12.60 -11.31 -13.04
C TRP A 238 -11.95 -10.18 -13.85
N ALA A 239 -10.67 -10.30 -14.22
CA ALA A 239 -9.98 -9.32 -15.05
C ALA A 239 -10.57 -9.24 -16.47
N CYS A 240 -10.93 -10.39 -17.05
CA CYS A 240 -11.60 -10.45 -18.36
C CYS A 240 -12.97 -9.75 -18.33
N LEU A 241 -13.77 -10.02 -17.29
CA LEU A 241 -15.07 -9.38 -17.10
C LEU A 241 -14.94 -7.88 -16.83
N PHE A 242 -13.93 -7.47 -16.07
CA PHE A 242 -13.61 -6.06 -15.84
C PHE A 242 -13.33 -5.33 -17.16
N LEU A 243 -12.51 -5.91 -18.04
CA LEU A 243 -12.24 -5.37 -19.37
C LEU A 243 -13.52 -5.23 -20.20
N ASN A 244 -14.32 -6.29 -20.29
CA ASN A 244 -15.56 -6.26 -21.07
C ASN A 244 -16.57 -5.23 -20.53
N LYS A 245 -16.65 -5.08 -19.21
CA LYS A 245 -17.54 -4.09 -18.58
C LYS A 245 -17.14 -2.64 -18.92
N HIS A 246 -15.84 -2.34 -18.94
CA HIS A 246 -15.35 -0.97 -19.11
C HIS A 246 -15.05 -0.57 -20.56
N LEU A 247 -14.63 -1.53 -21.38
CA LEU A 247 -14.24 -1.27 -22.77
C LEU A 247 -15.36 -1.55 -23.77
N GLY A 248 -16.32 -2.41 -23.41
CA GLY A 248 -17.41 -2.87 -24.27
C GLY A 248 -17.51 -4.40 -24.30
N GLU A 249 -18.68 -4.93 -24.61
CA GLU A 249 -18.89 -6.39 -24.65
C GLU A 249 -17.97 -7.06 -25.69
N ASN A 250 -17.44 -8.24 -25.33
CA ASN A 250 -16.62 -9.12 -26.19
C ASN A 250 -15.21 -8.64 -26.58
N ILE A 251 -14.59 -7.73 -25.82
CA ILE A 251 -13.14 -7.43 -26.00
C ILE A 251 -12.28 -8.66 -25.71
N VAL A 252 -12.63 -9.40 -24.66
CA VAL A 252 -12.10 -10.73 -24.40
C VAL A 252 -13.19 -11.75 -24.78
N PRO A 253 -12.96 -12.62 -25.78
CA PRO A 253 -13.94 -13.61 -26.19
C PRO A 253 -14.15 -14.66 -25.11
N SER A 254 -15.39 -15.15 -24.98
CA SER A 254 -15.77 -16.17 -23.97
C SER A 254 -15.00 -17.48 -24.10
N SER A 255 -14.50 -17.80 -25.30
CA SER A 255 -13.64 -18.97 -25.55
C SER A 255 -12.22 -18.83 -24.97
N SER A 256 -11.82 -17.61 -24.60
CA SER A 256 -10.50 -17.30 -24.01
C SER A 256 -10.56 -17.00 -22.51
N MET A 257 -11.76 -17.03 -21.93
CA MET A 257 -12.03 -16.89 -20.50
C MET A 257 -11.99 -18.26 -19.81
#